data_AF-A0A5K1BUB1-F1
#
_entry.id   AF-A0A5K1BUB1-F1
#
_cell.length_a   1.000
_cell.length_b   1.000
_cell.length_c   1.000
_cell.angle_alpha   90.00
_cell.angle_beta   90.00
_cell.angle_gamma   90.00
#
_symmetry.space_group_name_H-M   'P 1'
#
loop_
_entity.id
_entity.type
_entity.pdbx_description
1 polymer ?
#
loop_
_entity_poly.entity_id
_entity_poly.type
_entity_poly.pdbx_seq_one_letter_code
_entity_poly.pdbx_strand_id
1 'polypeptide(L)' 'TVFAYGQTNSGKTHTMRGKPTEPGVIPLAVNDLFHVISE' A
#
# COMPACT_ATOMS: atom_id res chain seq x y z
N THR A 1 -12.03 4.78 1.11
CA THR A 1 -11.01 4.95 2.15
C THR A 1 -10.64 3.60 2.73
N VAL A 2 -9.35 3.27 2.82
CA VAL A 2 -8.85 1.99 3.35
C VAL A 2 -8.02 2.28 4.59
N PHE A 3 -8.27 1.55 5.68
CA PHE A 3 -7.55 1.70 6.95
C PHE A 3 -6.93 0.37 7.38
N ALA A 4 -5.66 0.40 7.77
CA ALA A 4 -5.06 -0.69 8.52
C ALA A 4 -5.26 -0.47 10.02
N TYR A 5 -5.87 -1.43 10.71
CA TYR A 5 -6.18 -1.37 12.14
C TYR A 5 -5.45 -2.48 12.92
N GLY A 6 -5.08 -2.19 14.17
CA GLY A 6 -4.36 -3.11 15.05
C GLY A 6 -3.42 -2.38 16.01
N GLN A 7 -2.85 -3.10 16.97
CA GLN A 7 -1.87 -2.56 17.94
C GLN A 7 -0.53 -2.18 17.29
N THR A 8 0.30 -1.39 17.96
CA THR A 8 1.68 -1.12 17.52
C THR A 8 2.43 -2.43 17.28
N ASN A 9 3.28 -2.47 16.25
CA ASN A 9 4.00 -3.67 15.80
C ASN A 9 3.14 -4.79 15.15
N SER A 10 1.84 -4.56 14.89
CA SER A 10 0.98 -5.53 14.19
C SER A 10 1.10 -5.52 12.65
N GLY A 11 2.12 -4.87 12.10
CA GLY A 11 2.36 -4.83 10.65
C GLY A 11 1.56 -3.79 9.84
N LYS A 12 0.80 -2.88 10.46
CA LYS A 12 0.01 -1.85 9.73
C LYS A 12 0.83 -1.07 8.69
N THR A 13 2.01 -0.57 9.08
CA THR A 13 2.92 0.16 8.18
C THR A 13 3.45 -0.76 7.07
N HIS A 14 3.73 -2.02 7.39
CA HIS A 14 4.16 -3.02 6.41
C HIS A 14 3.06 -3.27 5.36
N THR A 15 1.81 -3.43 5.77
CA THR A 15 0.68 -3.61 4.84
C THR A 15 0.42 -2.37 3.99
N MET A 16 0.35 -1.18 4.59
CA MET A 16 -0.02 0.03 3.86
C MET A 16 1.11 0.57 2.98
N ARG A 17 2.35 0.56 3.48
CA ARG A 17 3.51 1.14 2.78
C ARG A 17 4.43 0.07 2.20
N GLY A 18 4.67 -1.01 2.93
CA GLY A 18 5.61 -2.06 2.55
C GLY A 18 7.06 -1.60 2.55
N LYS A 19 7.89 -2.37 1.86
CA LYS A 19 9.32 -2.10 1.59
C LYS A 19 9.53 -1.94 0.08
N PRO A 20 10.67 -1.40 -0.38
CA PRO A 20 10.96 -1.32 -1.81
C PRO A 20 10.94 -2.69 -2.53
N THR A 21 11.35 -3.75 -1.84
CA THR A 21 11.35 -5.13 -2.37
C THR A 21 9.98 -5.81 -2.27
N GLU A 22 9.06 -5.25 -1.47
CA GLU A 22 7.73 -5.80 -1.20
C GLU A 22 6.76 -4.63 -0.95
N PRO A 23 6.31 -3.95 -2.02
CA PRO A 23 5.50 -2.74 -1.90
C PRO A 23 4.12 -3.04 -1.30
N GLY A 24 3.64 -2.14 -0.45
CA GLY A 24 2.33 -2.27 0.20
C GLY A 24 1.18 -1.68 -0.62
N VAL A 25 0.02 -1.56 0.01
CA VAL A 25 -1.24 -1.11 -0.62
C VAL A 25 -1.10 0.27 -1.30
N ILE A 26 -0.46 1.25 -0.65
CA ILE A 26 -0.36 2.62 -1.17
C ILE A 26 0.43 2.68 -2.50
N PRO A 27 1.71 2.26 -2.56
CA PRO A 27 2.47 2.33 -3.82
C PRO A 27 1.85 1.48 -4.93
N LEU A 28 1.27 0.31 -4.60
CA LEU A 28 0.58 -0.54 -5.57
C LEU A 28 -0.66 0.15 -6.15
N ALA A 29 -1.53 0.72 -5.31
CA ALA A 29 -2.74 1.40 -5.76
C ALA A 29 -2.43 2.65 -6.60
N VAL A 30 -1.38 3.40 -6.26
CA VAL A 30 -0.95 4.56 -7.07
C VAL A 30 -0.41 4.11 -8.43
N ASN A 31 0.42 3.06 -8.46
CA ASN A 31 0.94 2.52 -9.72
C ASN A 31 -0.19 2.03 -10.64
N ASP A 32 -1.13 1.28 -10.07
CA ASP A 32 -2.30 0.77 -10.79
C ASP A 32 -3.17 1.92 -11.31
N LEU A 33 -3.41 2.95 -10.50
CA LEU A 33 -4.17 4.14 -10.91
C LEU A 33 -3.53 4.82 -12.13
N PHE A 34 -2.21 5.04 -12.13
CA PHE A 34 -1.55 5.65 -13.28
C PHE A 34 -1.48 4.73 -14.49
N HIS A 35 -1.42 3.41 -14.27
CA HIS A 35 -1.51 2.43 -15.35
C HIS A 35 -2.86 2.53 -16.06
N VAL A 36 -3.97 2.51 -15.29
CA VAL A 36 -5.34 2.65 -15.80
C VAL A 36 -5.58 3.98 -16.52
N ILE A 37 -4.98 5.08 -16.04
CA ILE A 37 -5.12 6.40 -16.69
C ILE A 37 -4.34 6.49 -18.01
N SER A 38 -3.25 5.73 -18.15
CA SER A 38 -2.37 5.78 -19.33
C SER A 38 -2.81 4.84 -20.46
N GLU A 39 -3.86 4.05 -20.23
CA GLU A 39 -4.56 3.22 -21.22
C GLU A 39 -5.72 3.98 -21.85
#